data_AF-A0A9D7EYU2-F1
#
_entry.id   AF-A0A9D7EYU2-F1
#
_cell.length_a   1.000
_cell.length_b   1.000
_cell.length_c   1.000
_cell.angle_alpha   90.00
_cell.angle_beta   90.00
_cell.angle_gamma   90.00
#
_symmetry.space_group_name_H-M   'P 1'
#
loop_
_entity.id
_entity.type
_entity.pdbx_description
1 polymer ?
#
loop_
_entity_poly.entity_id
_entity_poly.type
_entity_poly.pdbx_seq_one_letter_code
_entity_poly.pdbx_strand_id
1 'polypeptide(L)'
;MITAYGGVNKKMKGKRDQTEYYGAEDAALPTTIIENQTNVSFRVDIPYTLPSDGETYTVDLTRYFIPAYYEYQCVPKLDESAFLIARITQWDQYNLLEGEANLFFEDTYVGKSILDVRYVSDTLDISLGRDRNVLVKRTKVVDYSKRRFIGANKVETRSWKIEVRNNKAQAINLVITDQLPISRQSEIEVTPQELSGAVRNIENGDLIWSLPLEAKGRKEWQWGYEVKYPKDRYLQLE
;
A
#
# COMPACT_ATOMS: atom_id res chain seq x y z
N MET A 1 1.94 0.70 15.72
CA MET A 1 1.59 -0.63 16.24
C MET A 1 0.52 -1.18 15.32
N ILE A 2 0.87 -2.08 14.38
CA ILE A 2 -0.17 -2.91 13.77
C ILE A 2 -0.42 -3.97 14.80
N THR A 3 -1.65 -3.99 15.29
CA THR A 3 -2.10 -5.12 16.06
C THR A 3 -3.15 -5.81 15.21
N ALA A 4 -2.76 -6.94 14.64
CA ALA A 4 -3.74 -7.90 14.15
C ALA A 4 -4.44 -8.44 15.39
N TYR A 5 -5.55 -7.82 15.76
CA TYR A 5 -6.50 -8.41 16.70
C TYR A 5 -7.66 -8.99 15.90
N GLY A 6 -8.19 -10.13 16.32
CA GLY A 6 -9.59 -10.45 16.08
C GLY A 6 -10.46 -9.50 16.91
N GLY A 7 -11.62 -9.11 16.38
CA GLY A 7 -12.37 -7.93 16.81
C GLY A 7 -12.78 -7.83 18.28
N VAL A 8 -13.14 -6.60 18.69
CA VAL A 8 -13.89 -6.34 19.93
C VAL A 8 -15.13 -5.47 19.66
N ASN A 9 -16.17 -5.82 20.42
CA ASN A 9 -17.61 -5.57 20.29
C ASN A 9 -18.14 -4.12 20.37
N LYS A 10 -19.22 -3.88 19.62
CA LYS A 10 -20.37 -3.07 20.08
C LYS A 10 -21.66 -3.84 19.79
N LYS A 11 -22.48 -4.07 20.82
CA LYS A 11 -23.79 -4.75 20.73
C LYS A 11 -24.66 -4.08 19.65
N MET A 12 -24.83 -4.76 18.51
CA MET A 12 -25.97 -4.54 17.63
C MET A 12 -26.70 -5.86 17.45
N LYS A 13 -27.94 -5.90 17.94
CA LYS A 13 -28.89 -6.99 17.66
C LYS A 13 -29.25 -6.93 16.18
N GLY A 14 -28.68 -7.83 15.39
CA GLY A 14 -29.07 -8.09 14.01
C GLY A 14 -28.81 -9.56 13.69
N LYS A 15 -29.86 -10.30 13.33
CA LYS A 15 -29.81 -11.73 12.97
C LYS A 15 -28.97 -11.92 11.71
N ARG A 16 -27.78 -12.54 11.82
CA ARG A 16 -27.06 -13.39 10.84
C ARG A 16 -25.67 -13.74 11.39
N ASP A 17 -25.32 -15.02 11.37
CA ASP A 17 -24.09 -15.69 11.86
C ASP A 17 -23.55 -15.26 13.23
N GLN A 18 -23.95 -16.00 14.27
CA GLN A 18 -23.35 -15.91 15.59
C GLN A 18 -22.09 -16.80 15.61
N THR A 19 -20.93 -16.19 15.47
CA THR A 19 -19.67 -16.73 16.01
C THR A 19 -19.43 -15.97 17.32
N GLU A 20 -19.48 -16.65 18.47
CA GLU A 20 -19.17 -16.04 19.76
C GLU A 20 -17.66 -15.81 19.88
N TYR A 21 -17.26 -14.54 19.94
CA TYR A 21 -15.89 -14.14 20.27
C TYR A 21 -15.72 -14.15 21.79
N TYR A 22 -15.01 -15.13 22.32
CA TYR A 22 -14.52 -15.12 23.70
C TYR A 22 -13.40 -14.07 23.83
N GLY A 23 -13.52 -13.19 24.83
CA GLY A 23 -12.93 -11.85 24.83
C GLY A 23 -11.42 -11.75 25.08
N ALA A 24 -10.90 -10.56 24.78
CA ALA A 24 -9.52 -10.10 24.90
C ALA A 24 -8.91 -10.05 26.33
N GLU A 25 -9.50 -10.74 27.31
CA GLU A 25 -8.93 -10.90 28.67
C GLU A 25 -8.19 -12.21 28.86
N ASP A 26 -8.42 -13.22 28.02
CA ASP A 26 -7.62 -14.45 28.05
C ASP A 26 -6.33 -14.23 27.27
N ALA A 27 -5.20 -14.31 27.98
CA ALA A 27 -3.89 -14.31 27.36
C ALA A 27 -3.83 -15.44 26.31
N ALA A 28 -3.14 -15.18 25.18
CA ALA A 28 -2.88 -16.23 24.19
C ALA A 28 -2.36 -17.49 24.92
N LEU A 29 -2.89 -18.66 24.56
CA LEU A 29 -2.52 -19.88 25.25
C LEU A 29 -1.01 -20.09 25.11
N PRO A 30 -0.29 -20.46 26.19
CA PRO A 30 1.12 -20.79 26.08
C PRO A 30 1.26 -21.91 25.05
N THR A 31 1.94 -21.59 23.96
CA THR A 31 2.04 -22.46 22.79
C THR A 31 3.50 -22.58 22.40
N THR A 32 4.00 -23.81 22.35
CA THR A 32 5.32 -24.14 21.82
C THR A 32 5.22 -24.40 20.31
N ILE A 33 6.00 -23.65 19.53
CA ILE A 33 6.14 -23.87 18.08
C ILE A 33 7.24 -24.90 17.86
N ILE A 34 6.92 -25.97 17.13
CA ILE A 34 7.84 -27.06 16.80
C ILE A 34 8.01 -27.09 15.28
N GLU A 35 9.17 -26.66 14.82
CA GLU A 35 9.57 -26.77 13.43
C GLU A 35 10.18 -28.15 13.17
N ASN A 36 9.54 -28.94 12.31
CA ASN A 36 10.09 -30.18 11.78
C ASN A 36 10.53 -29.96 10.32
N GLN A 37 11.25 -30.93 9.73
CA GLN A 37 11.78 -30.82 8.37
C GLN A 37 10.73 -30.51 7.28
N THR A 38 9.47 -30.89 7.49
CA THR A 38 8.40 -30.73 6.48
C THR A 38 7.11 -30.12 7.04
N ASN A 39 7.05 -29.75 8.32
CA ASN A 39 5.85 -29.14 8.91
C ASN A 39 6.18 -28.28 10.14
N VAL A 40 5.23 -27.41 10.49
CA VAL A 40 5.24 -26.63 11.73
C VAL A 40 4.08 -27.12 12.59
N SER A 41 4.35 -27.49 13.84
CA SER A 41 3.35 -27.95 14.80
C SER A 41 3.22 -26.96 15.95
N PHE A 42 2.00 -26.55 16.26
CA PHE A 42 1.68 -25.68 17.40
C PHE A 42 1.19 -26.55 18.55
N ARG A 43 1.98 -26.67 19.63
CA ARG A 43 1.61 -27.41 20.83
C ARG A 43 1.12 -26.45 21.89
N VAL A 44 -0.16 -26.50 22.22
CA VAL A 44 -0.71 -25.78 23.37
C VAL A 44 -0.22 -26.46 24.65
N ASP A 45 0.48 -25.72 25.50
CA ASP A 45 1.19 -26.25 26.68
C ASP A 45 0.25 -26.50 27.87
N ILE A 46 -0.91 -25.84 27.90
CA ILE A 46 -1.94 -26.04 28.93
C ILE A 46 -3.18 -26.71 28.35
N PRO A 47 -3.79 -27.68 29.05
CA PRO A 47 -5.06 -28.25 28.63
C PRO A 47 -6.14 -27.17 28.53
N TYR A 48 -6.81 -27.10 27.39
CA TYR A 48 -7.91 -26.17 27.15
C TYR A 48 -9.19 -26.97 26.83
N THR A 49 -10.28 -26.68 27.55
CA THR A 49 -11.56 -27.40 27.41
C THR A 49 -12.47 -26.65 26.44
N LEU A 50 -12.87 -27.30 25.35
CA LEU A 50 -13.88 -26.78 24.42
C LEU A 50 -15.23 -27.47 24.71
N PRO A 51 -16.30 -26.72 25.01
CA PRO A 51 -17.65 -27.27 25.11
C PRO A 51 -18.07 -27.93 23.80
N SER A 52 -18.71 -29.10 23.90
CA SER A 52 -19.28 -29.82 22.75
C SER A 52 -20.74 -29.41 22.53
N ASP A 53 -21.00 -28.10 22.43
CA ASP A 53 -22.34 -27.52 22.28
C ASP A 53 -22.72 -27.23 20.82
N GLY A 54 -21.79 -27.43 19.88
CA GLY A 54 -21.98 -27.16 18.46
C GLY A 54 -21.67 -25.71 18.06
N GLU A 55 -21.21 -24.88 19.00
CA GLU A 55 -20.78 -23.51 18.74
C GLU A 55 -19.34 -23.46 18.21
N THR A 56 -19.01 -22.39 17.48
CA THR A 56 -17.65 -22.16 16.97
C THR A 56 -16.85 -21.33 17.96
N TYR A 57 -15.71 -21.87 18.40
CA TYR A 57 -14.79 -21.22 19.32
C TYR A 57 -13.52 -20.76 18.59
N THR A 58 -13.13 -19.49 18.78
CA THR A 58 -11.84 -18.97 18.34
C THR A 58 -10.87 -18.98 19.51
N VAL A 59 -9.67 -19.52 19.31
CA VAL A 59 -8.64 -19.63 20.34
C VAL A 59 -7.37 -18.92 19.86
N ASP A 60 -6.90 -17.94 20.63
CA ASP A 60 -5.64 -17.24 20.38
C ASP A 60 -4.46 -18.15 20.77
N LEU A 61 -3.71 -18.63 19.77
CA LEU A 61 -2.55 -19.49 20.00
C LEU A 61 -1.27 -18.71 20.30
N THR A 62 -1.05 -17.57 19.64
CA THR A 62 0.20 -16.82 19.77
C THR A 62 -0.05 -15.34 19.49
N ARG A 63 0.71 -14.48 20.18
CA ARG A 63 0.69 -13.02 19.99
C ARG A 63 2.11 -12.51 19.84
N TYR A 64 2.34 -11.74 18.77
CA TYR A 64 3.62 -11.09 18.52
C TYR A 64 3.47 -9.57 18.56
N PHE A 65 4.49 -8.90 19.12
CA PHE A 65 4.64 -7.45 19.05
C PHE A 65 5.77 -7.13 18.10
N ILE A 66 5.44 -6.95 16.83
CA ILE A 66 6.42 -6.78 15.76
C ILE A 66 6.56 -5.28 15.44
N PRO A 67 7.79 -4.73 15.44
CA PRO A 67 8.03 -3.37 14.97
C PRO A 67 7.59 -3.21 13.50
N ALA A 68 6.92 -2.09 13.20
CA ALA A 68 6.48 -1.76 11.86
C ALA A 68 6.83 -0.31 11.52
N TYR A 69 7.32 -0.10 10.29
CA TYR A 69 7.55 1.22 9.74
C TYR A 69 6.34 1.66 8.93
N TYR A 70 5.96 2.93 9.04
CA TYR A 70 4.79 3.45 8.37
C TYR A 70 5.19 4.43 7.27
N GLU A 71 4.58 4.25 6.10
CA GLU A 71 4.71 5.17 4.97
C GLU A 71 3.37 5.34 4.26
N TYR A 72 3.19 6.51 3.67
CA TYR A 72 2.07 6.79 2.80
C TYR A 72 2.50 6.61 1.35
N GLN A 73 1.74 5.83 0.59
CA GLN A 73 1.97 5.63 -0.84
C GLN A 73 0.78 6.15 -1.65
N CYS A 74 1.07 6.75 -2.80
CA CYS A 74 0.05 7.16 -3.76
C CYS A 74 0.58 7.04 -5.20
N VAL A 75 -0.27 6.56 -6.10
CA VAL A 75 -0.01 6.51 -7.54
C VAL A 75 -1.05 7.39 -8.25
N PRO A 76 -0.85 8.72 -8.32
CA PRO A 76 -1.92 9.66 -8.69
C PRO A 76 -2.46 9.49 -10.11
N LYS A 77 -1.70 8.81 -10.97
CA LYS A 77 -2.15 8.40 -12.32
C LYS A 77 -3.27 7.35 -12.27
N LEU A 78 -3.30 6.50 -11.24
CA LEU A 78 -4.28 5.43 -11.05
C LEU A 78 -5.37 5.80 -10.03
N ASP A 79 -4.97 6.29 -8.85
CA ASP A 79 -5.86 6.72 -7.77
C ASP A 79 -5.16 7.85 -7.00
N GLU A 80 -5.81 9.01 -6.88
CA GLU A 80 -5.30 10.16 -6.12
C GLU A 80 -5.43 9.98 -4.60
N SER A 81 -5.91 8.83 -4.13
CA SER A 81 -5.94 8.49 -2.71
C SER A 81 -4.56 8.10 -2.21
N ALA A 82 -4.17 8.63 -1.04
CA ALA A 82 -3.00 8.16 -0.30
C ALA A 82 -3.39 6.98 0.61
N PHE A 83 -2.57 5.92 0.58
CA PHE A 83 -2.76 4.71 1.37
C PHE A 83 -1.68 4.63 2.45
N LEU A 84 -2.08 4.32 3.68
CA LEU A 84 -1.13 4.04 4.76
C LEU A 84 -0.67 2.59 4.64
N ILE A 85 0.62 2.40 4.45
CA ILE A 85 1.27 1.10 4.40
C ILE A 85 2.11 0.93 5.65
N ALA A 86 2.00 -0.24 6.28
CA ALA A 86 2.96 -0.65 7.28
C ALA A 86 3.89 -1.70 6.71
N ARG A 87 5.18 -1.50 6.95
CA ARG A 87 6.25 -2.36 6.51
C ARG A 87 6.85 -3.10 7.68
N ILE A 88 6.86 -4.41 7.58
CA ILE A 88 7.39 -5.30 8.60
C ILE A 88 8.59 -6.03 7.99
N THR A 89 9.78 -5.67 8.44
CA THR A 89 11.03 -6.35 8.06
C THR A 89 11.24 -7.58 8.93
N GLN A 90 11.98 -8.58 8.43
CA GLN A 90 12.31 -9.81 9.19
C GLN A 90 11.04 -10.50 9.73
N TRP A 91 9.98 -10.54 8.92
CA TRP A 91 8.69 -11.11 9.32
C TRP A 91 8.69 -12.65 9.24
N ASP A 92 9.65 -13.21 8.51
CA ASP A 92 9.87 -14.64 8.27
C ASP A 92 10.18 -15.43 9.55
N GLN A 93 10.85 -14.80 10.53
CA GLN A 93 11.18 -15.43 11.81
C GLN A 93 9.96 -15.82 12.67
N TYR A 94 8.77 -15.33 12.34
CA TYR A 94 7.55 -15.53 13.13
C TYR A 94 6.69 -16.71 12.65
N ASN A 95 7.11 -17.42 11.58
CA ASN A 95 6.38 -18.55 10.99
C ASN A 95 4.89 -18.26 10.78
N LEU A 96 4.59 -17.06 10.27
CA LEU A 96 3.20 -16.64 10.04
C LEU A 96 2.53 -17.58 9.04
N LEU A 97 1.28 -17.96 9.31
CA LEU A 97 0.51 -18.82 8.42
C LEU A 97 -0.13 -17.99 7.29
N GLU A 98 -0.14 -18.54 6.09
CA GLU A 98 -0.95 -17.97 5.01
C GLU A 98 -2.43 -18.00 5.40
N GLY A 99 -3.13 -16.89 5.23
CA GLY A 99 -4.56 -16.84 5.54
C GLY A 99 -5.15 -15.44 5.49
N GLU A 100 -6.45 -15.38 5.72
CA GLU A 100 -7.16 -14.11 5.87
C GLU A 100 -6.86 -13.52 7.26
N ALA A 101 -6.37 -12.29 7.29
CA ALA A 101 -6.12 -11.52 8.49
C ALA A 101 -7.13 -10.36 8.58
N ASN A 102 -7.73 -10.19 9.76
CA ASN A 102 -8.47 -8.98 10.08
C ASN A 102 -7.49 -7.88 10.51
N LEU A 103 -7.65 -6.70 9.93
CA LEU A 103 -6.77 -5.55 10.18
C LEU A 103 -7.46 -4.53 11.07
N PHE A 104 -6.75 -4.14 12.13
CA PHE A 104 -7.16 -3.09 13.05
C PHE A 104 -6.07 -2.03 13.13
N PHE A 105 -6.46 -0.76 13.07
CA PHE A 105 -5.57 0.38 13.23
C PHE A 105 -6.24 1.41 14.14
N GLU A 106 -5.53 1.87 15.17
CA GLU A 106 -6.08 2.76 16.22
C GLU A 106 -7.41 2.21 16.78
N ASP A 107 -7.40 0.92 17.15
CA ASP A 107 -8.55 0.14 17.67
C ASP A 107 -9.77 0.11 16.73
N THR A 108 -9.59 0.48 15.46
CA THR A 108 -10.64 0.52 14.44
C THR A 108 -10.40 -0.56 13.40
N TYR A 109 -11.43 -1.35 13.08
CA TYR A 109 -11.39 -2.31 11.97
C TYR A 109 -11.25 -1.57 10.64
N VAL A 110 -10.15 -1.81 9.92
CA VAL A 110 -9.86 -1.16 8.63
C VAL A 110 -10.06 -2.08 7.43
N GLY A 111 -10.16 -3.39 7.65
CA GLY A 111 -10.49 -4.34 6.58
C GLY A 111 -9.93 -5.73 6.81
N LYS A 112 -9.95 -6.53 5.74
CA LYS A 112 -9.33 -7.85 5.65
C LYS A 112 -8.21 -7.80 4.63
N SER A 113 -7.12 -8.51 4.90
CA SER A 113 -6.05 -8.76 3.93
C SER A 113 -5.71 -10.23 3.93
N ILE A 114 -5.34 -10.76 2.77
CA ILE A 114 -4.68 -12.05 2.71
C ILE A 114 -3.22 -11.81 3.10
N LEU A 115 -2.76 -12.55 4.10
CA LEU A 115 -1.36 -12.62 4.46
C LEU A 115 -0.72 -13.68 3.58
N ASP A 116 -0.08 -13.27 2.47
CA ASP A 116 0.63 -14.18 1.58
C ASP A 116 2.11 -14.26 1.99
N VAL A 117 2.46 -15.34 2.70
CA VAL A 117 3.81 -15.61 3.20
C VAL A 117 4.68 -16.39 2.20
N ARG A 118 4.20 -16.63 0.97
CA ARG A 118 4.96 -17.37 -0.06
C ARG A 118 5.84 -16.44 -0.88
N TYR A 119 5.59 -15.14 -0.83
CA TYR A 119 6.43 -14.15 -1.50
C TYR A 119 7.74 -14.01 -0.73
N VAL A 120 8.84 -14.36 -1.42
CA VAL A 120 10.20 -14.17 -0.93
C VAL A 120 10.55 -12.68 -1.02
N SER A 121 10.03 -11.90 -0.08
CA SER A 121 10.34 -10.49 0.11
C SER A 121 10.83 -10.28 1.53
N ASP A 122 11.94 -9.56 1.68
CA ASP A 122 12.53 -9.22 2.99
C ASP A 122 11.60 -8.34 3.85
N THR A 123 10.58 -7.75 3.23
CA THR A 123 9.60 -6.88 3.86
C THR A 123 8.18 -7.30 3.50
N LEU A 124 7.36 -7.45 4.54
CA LEU A 124 5.92 -7.66 4.43
C LEU A 124 5.21 -6.30 4.48
N ASP A 125 4.53 -5.96 3.39
CA ASP A 125 3.76 -4.72 3.27
C ASP A 125 2.28 -5.00 3.54
N ILE A 126 1.71 -4.33 4.53
CA ILE A 126 0.29 -4.40 4.89
C ILE A 126 -0.36 -3.05 4.64
N SER A 127 -1.34 -3.01 3.74
CA SER A 127 -2.15 -1.82 3.51
C SER A 127 -3.19 -1.66 4.62
N LEU A 128 -3.13 -0.54 5.33
CA LEU A 128 -4.09 -0.15 6.37
C LEU A 128 -5.23 0.71 5.82
N GLY A 129 -5.26 0.90 4.50
CA GLY A 129 -6.33 1.60 3.79
C GLY A 129 -6.02 3.07 3.49
N ARG A 130 -7.04 3.73 2.92
CA ARG A 130 -6.97 5.12 2.46
C ARG A 130 -7.05 6.08 3.64
N ASP A 131 -6.19 7.09 3.68
CA ASP A 131 -6.26 8.18 4.66
C ASP A 131 -6.66 9.49 3.98
N ARG A 132 -7.90 9.94 4.22
CA ARG A 132 -8.44 11.16 3.62
C ARG A 132 -7.78 12.44 4.16
N ASN A 133 -6.95 12.35 5.20
CA ASN A 133 -6.20 13.49 5.69
C ASN A 133 -4.94 13.78 4.88
N VAL A 134 -4.51 12.87 3.99
CA VAL A 134 -3.42 13.11 3.05
C VAL A 134 -4.03 13.30 1.68
N LEU A 135 -4.14 14.55 1.25
CA LEU A 135 -4.77 14.90 -0.02
C LEU A 135 -3.70 14.95 -1.11
N VAL A 136 -3.90 14.20 -2.19
CA VAL A 136 -3.08 14.23 -3.40
C VAL A 136 -3.96 14.67 -4.56
N LYS A 137 -3.41 15.43 -5.50
CA LYS A 137 -4.08 15.85 -6.72
C LYS A 137 -3.11 15.88 -7.87
N ARG A 138 -3.49 15.30 -9.02
CA ARG A 138 -2.72 15.29 -10.26
C ARG A 138 -3.47 16.09 -11.33
N THR A 139 -2.90 17.22 -11.73
CA THR A 139 -3.52 18.10 -12.72
C THR A 139 -2.65 18.19 -13.97
N LYS A 140 -3.25 18.00 -15.15
CA LYS A 140 -2.56 18.25 -16.43
C LYS A 140 -2.35 19.76 -16.63
N VAL A 141 -1.12 20.16 -16.93
CA VAL A 141 -0.78 21.56 -17.19
C VAL A 141 -0.90 21.84 -18.70
N VAL A 142 -1.94 22.57 -19.07
CA VAL A 142 -2.32 22.81 -20.49
C VAL A 142 -1.37 23.79 -21.18
N ASP A 143 -0.86 24.79 -20.46
CA ASP A 143 -0.04 25.87 -21.04
C ASP A 143 1.29 25.39 -21.64
N TYR A 144 1.78 24.24 -21.20
CA TYR A 144 2.97 23.58 -21.73
C TYR A 144 2.66 22.49 -22.77
N SER A 145 1.38 22.20 -23.04
CA SER A 145 0.98 21.22 -24.05
C SER A 145 0.98 21.85 -25.44
N LYS A 146 2.12 21.80 -26.15
CA LYS A 146 2.24 22.29 -27.54
C LYS A 146 2.28 21.12 -28.51
N ARG A 147 1.48 21.21 -29.58
CA ARG A 147 1.60 20.35 -30.77
C ARG A 147 2.33 21.14 -31.84
N ARG A 148 3.46 20.61 -32.31
CA ARG A 148 4.24 21.18 -33.41
C ARG A 148 4.47 20.13 -34.48
N PHE A 149 4.51 20.55 -35.73
CA PHE A 149 4.89 19.69 -36.85
C PHE A 149 6.32 20.05 -37.25
N ILE A 150 7.20 19.05 -37.26
CA ILE A 150 8.61 19.19 -37.62
C ILE A 150 8.91 18.16 -38.71
N GLY A 151 8.90 18.62 -39.96
CA GLY A 151 9.07 17.74 -41.13
C GLY A 151 7.97 16.68 -41.23
N ALA A 152 8.36 15.40 -41.21
CA ALA A 152 7.45 14.26 -41.24
C ALA A 152 6.89 13.89 -39.84
N ASN A 153 7.41 14.50 -38.78
CA ASN A 153 7.08 14.15 -37.41
C ASN A 153 6.15 15.19 -36.75
N LYS A 154 5.41 14.71 -35.78
CA LYS A 154 4.61 15.48 -34.85
C LYS A 154 5.25 15.39 -33.48
N VAL A 155 5.35 16.54 -32.81
CA VAL A 155 5.89 16.68 -31.46
C VAL A 155 4.77 17.13 -30.54
N GLU A 156 4.56 16.41 -29.45
CA GLU A 156 3.62 16.76 -28.38
C GLU A 156 4.31 16.79 -27.03
N THR A 157 4.20 17.92 -26.35
CA THR A 157 4.63 18.05 -24.95
C THR A 157 3.46 17.77 -24.02
N ARG A 158 3.73 17.08 -22.92
CA ARG A 158 2.78 16.85 -21.82
C ARG A 158 3.44 17.21 -20.50
N SER A 159 2.68 17.82 -19.60
CA SER A 159 3.13 18.20 -18.28
C SER A 159 2.02 18.00 -17.26
N TRP A 160 2.40 17.61 -16.06
CA TRP A 160 1.52 17.41 -14.93
C TRP A 160 2.07 18.12 -13.70
N LYS A 161 1.15 18.51 -12.84
CA LYS A 161 1.42 19.04 -11.52
C LYS A 161 0.81 18.11 -10.49
N ILE A 162 1.62 17.67 -9.53
CA ILE A 162 1.19 16.87 -8.38
C ILE A 162 1.23 17.78 -7.16
N GLU A 163 0.09 17.91 -6.49
CA GLU A 163 -0.05 18.68 -5.25
C GLU A 163 -0.37 17.71 -4.12
N VAL A 164 0.38 17.81 -3.01
CA VAL A 164 0.13 17.01 -1.81
C VAL A 164 0.00 17.90 -0.60
N ARG A 165 -0.96 17.57 0.28
CA ARG A 165 -1.19 18.22 1.56
C ARG A 165 -1.39 17.20 2.67
N ASN A 166 -0.57 17.27 3.70
CA ASN A 166 -0.76 16.54 4.94
C ASN A 166 -1.66 17.37 5.87
N ASN A 167 -2.91 16.94 6.11
CA ASN A 167 -3.81 17.59 7.08
C ASN A 167 -3.72 16.99 8.49
N LYS A 168 -2.83 16.04 8.74
CA LYS A 168 -2.65 15.45 10.07
C LYS A 168 -1.88 16.40 11.00
N ALA A 169 -1.91 16.09 12.29
CA ALA A 169 -1.14 16.81 13.31
C ALA A 169 0.31 16.32 13.44
N GLN A 170 0.67 15.25 12.73
CA GLN A 170 2.00 14.64 12.74
C GLN A 170 2.64 14.69 11.35
N ALA A 171 3.97 14.67 11.31
CA ALA A 171 4.73 14.43 10.09
C ALA A 171 4.48 13.00 9.57
N ILE A 172 4.59 12.83 8.26
CA ILE A 172 4.41 11.55 7.57
C ILE A 172 5.57 11.28 6.63
N ASN A 173 5.93 10.02 6.41
CA ASN A 173 6.77 9.64 5.28
C ASN A 173 5.88 9.40 4.06
N LEU A 174 6.18 10.06 2.96
CA LEU A 174 5.36 10.02 1.75
C LEU A 174 6.19 9.54 0.56
N VAL A 175 5.63 8.60 -0.19
CA VAL A 175 6.11 8.14 -1.48
C VAL A 175 5.03 8.38 -2.53
N ILE A 176 5.36 9.19 -3.53
CA ILE A 176 4.53 9.40 -4.72
C ILE A 176 5.19 8.72 -5.90
N THR A 177 4.43 7.91 -6.63
CA THR A 177 4.88 7.29 -7.88
C THR A 177 3.99 7.76 -9.03
N ASP A 178 4.59 8.28 -10.09
CA ASP A 178 3.94 8.52 -11.38
C ASP A 178 4.78 7.85 -12.48
N GLN A 179 4.42 8.00 -13.74
CA GLN A 179 5.05 7.26 -14.83
C GLN A 179 5.39 8.13 -16.03
N LEU A 180 6.67 8.19 -16.36
CA LEU A 180 7.17 8.61 -17.66
C LEU A 180 7.00 7.48 -18.69
N PRO A 181 6.23 7.65 -19.78
CA PRO A 181 6.04 6.59 -20.75
C PRO A 181 7.36 6.13 -21.38
N ILE A 182 7.47 4.83 -21.62
CA ILE A 182 8.58 4.23 -22.36
C ILE A 182 8.05 3.80 -23.73
N SER A 183 8.75 4.21 -24.78
CA SER A 183 8.49 3.73 -26.13
C SER A 183 9.11 2.35 -26.36
N ARG A 184 8.37 1.46 -26.98
CA ARG A 184 8.87 0.17 -27.52
C ARG A 184 9.09 0.22 -29.04
N GLN A 185 8.87 1.38 -29.66
CA GLN A 185 8.95 1.61 -31.09
C GLN A 185 10.05 2.63 -31.39
N SER A 186 10.98 2.28 -32.27
CA SER A 186 12.11 3.14 -32.62
C SER A 186 11.70 4.48 -33.25
N GLU A 187 10.54 4.52 -33.89
CA GLU A 187 9.98 5.73 -34.50
C GLU A 187 9.32 6.69 -33.50
N ILE A 188 9.11 6.26 -32.25
CA ILE A 188 8.54 7.09 -31.18
C ILE A 188 9.65 7.40 -30.17
N GLU A 189 9.99 8.67 -30.07
CA GLU A 189 11.01 9.20 -29.17
C GLU A 189 10.33 9.90 -27.99
N VAL A 190 10.63 9.47 -26.76
CA VAL A 190 10.12 10.10 -25.52
C VAL A 190 11.28 10.73 -24.77
N THR A 191 11.20 12.05 -24.59
CA THR A 191 12.27 12.85 -23.97
C THR A 191 11.74 13.47 -22.68
N PRO A 192 12.30 13.14 -21.50
CA PRO A 192 11.92 13.78 -20.25
C PRO A 192 12.20 15.29 -20.31
N GLN A 193 11.33 16.08 -19.67
CA GLN A 193 11.51 17.51 -19.48
C GLN A 193 11.86 17.77 -18.00
N GLU A 194 11.10 18.61 -17.32
CA GLU A 194 11.19 18.75 -15.86
C GLU A 194 10.76 17.44 -15.17
N LEU A 195 11.45 17.07 -14.10
CA LEU A 195 11.14 15.90 -13.27
C LEU A 195 11.06 16.24 -11.76
N SER A 196 11.35 17.49 -11.37
CA SER A 196 11.33 17.98 -10.00
C SER A 196 12.05 17.06 -9.00
N GLY A 197 13.21 16.53 -9.39
CA GLY A 197 14.02 15.65 -8.55
C GLY A 197 13.50 14.23 -8.36
N ALA A 198 12.60 13.73 -9.23
CA ALA A 198 12.16 12.34 -9.20
C ALA A 198 13.34 11.38 -9.39
N VAL A 199 13.35 10.29 -8.61
CA VAL A 199 14.19 9.13 -8.90
C VAL A 199 13.51 8.35 -10.01
N ARG A 200 14.20 8.18 -11.15
CA ARG A 200 13.65 7.52 -12.33
C ARG A 200 14.08 6.07 -12.40
N ASN A 201 13.13 5.18 -12.62
CA ASN A 201 13.40 3.83 -13.11
C ASN A 201 13.35 3.83 -14.65
N ILE A 202 14.48 3.52 -15.28
CA ILE A 202 14.63 3.58 -16.75
C ILE A 202 13.94 2.40 -17.44
N GLU A 203 13.77 1.27 -16.75
CA GLU A 203 13.23 0.03 -17.32
C GLU A 203 11.71 0.05 -17.43
N ASN A 204 11.01 0.62 -16.43
CA ASN A 204 9.55 0.64 -16.37
C ASN A 204 8.93 2.04 -16.47
N GLY A 205 9.75 3.09 -16.34
CA GLY A 205 9.35 4.48 -16.53
C GLY A 205 8.89 5.17 -15.25
N ASP A 206 8.99 4.53 -14.09
CA ASP A 206 8.52 5.10 -12.84
C ASP A 206 9.30 6.37 -12.46
N LEU A 207 8.56 7.36 -11.97
CA LEU A 207 9.05 8.58 -11.35
C LEU A 207 8.66 8.56 -9.88
N ILE A 208 9.65 8.46 -9.00
CA ILE A 208 9.43 8.29 -7.56
C ILE A 208 9.91 9.53 -6.81
N TRP A 209 9.01 10.13 -6.03
CA TRP A 209 9.36 11.17 -5.05
C TRP A 209 9.14 10.61 -3.65
N SER A 210 10.18 10.62 -2.83
CA SER A 210 10.13 10.22 -1.43
C SER A 210 10.61 11.36 -0.54
N LEU A 211 9.81 11.72 0.46
CA LEU A 211 10.20 12.69 1.48
C LEU A 211 9.38 12.53 2.78
N PRO A 212 9.93 13.01 3.91
CA PRO A 212 9.10 13.39 5.04
C PRO A 212 8.27 14.65 4.68
N LEU A 213 6.98 14.61 4.99
CA LEU A 213 6.06 15.73 4.86
C LEU A 213 5.54 16.12 6.25
N GLU A 214 5.96 17.29 6.73
CA GLU A 214 5.63 17.81 8.05
C GLU A 214 4.11 17.90 8.32
N ALA A 215 3.75 17.98 9.59
CA ALA A 215 2.38 18.23 10.02
C ALA A 215 1.83 19.51 9.36
N LYS A 216 0.61 19.44 8.80
CA LYS A 216 0.00 20.56 8.04
C LYS A 216 0.79 21.01 6.80
N GLY A 217 1.83 20.26 6.42
CA GLY A 217 2.72 20.56 5.32
C GLY A 217 2.10 20.39 3.94
N ARG A 218 2.74 21.02 2.95
CA ARG A 218 2.37 20.91 1.52
C ARG A 218 3.61 20.72 0.68
N LYS A 219 3.46 19.99 -0.42
CA LYS A 219 4.50 19.82 -1.43
C LYS A 219 3.86 19.85 -2.83
N GLU A 220 4.59 20.41 -3.78
CA GLU A 220 4.23 20.40 -5.18
C GLU A 220 5.41 19.87 -5.99
N TRP A 221 5.09 19.11 -7.04
CA TRP A 221 6.02 18.75 -8.11
C TRP A 221 5.39 19.05 -9.44
N GLN A 222 6.21 19.50 -10.38
CA GLN A 222 5.83 19.56 -11.78
C GLN A 222 6.74 18.62 -12.56
N TRP A 223 6.17 17.85 -13.47
CA TRP A 223 6.97 16.99 -14.32
C TRP A 223 6.34 16.90 -15.70
N GLY A 224 7.13 16.55 -16.71
CA GLY A 224 6.63 16.43 -18.06
C GLY A 224 7.59 15.72 -19.00
N TYR A 225 7.10 15.49 -20.21
CA TYR A 225 7.87 14.89 -21.29
C TYR A 225 7.42 15.40 -22.65
N GLU A 226 8.29 15.23 -23.63
CA GLU A 226 8.01 15.45 -25.03
C GLU A 226 7.96 14.10 -25.74
N VAL A 227 6.97 13.92 -26.63
CA VAL A 227 6.90 12.75 -27.52
C VAL A 227 6.95 13.21 -28.95
N LYS A 228 7.86 12.61 -29.71
CA LYS A 228 8.03 12.84 -31.14
C LYS A 228 7.72 11.55 -31.88
N TYR A 229 6.81 11.62 -32.85
CA TYR A 229 6.34 10.45 -33.59
C TYR A 229 5.86 10.81 -35.01
N PRO A 230 5.74 9.85 -35.94
CA PRO A 230 5.30 10.12 -37.32
C PRO A 230 3.89 10.72 -37.39
N LYS A 231 3.68 11.72 -38.27
CA LYS A 231 2.43 12.50 -38.34
C LYS A 231 1.21 11.70 -38.81
N ASP A 232 1.43 10.58 -39.48
CA ASP A 232 0.42 9.64 -40.00
C ASP A 232 -0.07 8.65 -38.94
N ARG A 233 0.57 8.61 -37.76
CA ARG A 233 0.11 7.81 -36.63
C ARG A 233 -0.75 8.59 -35.66
N TYR A 234 -1.69 7.87 -35.04
CA TYR A 234 -2.44 8.34 -33.89
C TYR A 234 -1.83 7.74 -32.62
N LEU A 235 -1.45 8.59 -31.67
CA LEU A 235 -0.90 8.18 -30.38
C LEU A 235 -1.76 8.76 -29.27
N GLN A 236 -2.32 7.90 -28.42
CA GLN A 236 -3.03 8.29 -27.21
C GLN A 236 -1.99 8.52 -26.10
N LEU A 237 -1.94 9.75 -25.60
CA LEU A 237 -1.05 10.15 -24.50
C LEU A 237 -1.91 10.43 -23.26
N GLU A 238 -1.67 9.66 -22.19
CA GLU A 238 -2.41 9.73 -20.90
C GLU A 238 -1.56 10.30 -19.76
#